data_AF-A0A9W8L6B4-F1
#
_entry.id   AF-A0A9W8L6B4-F1
#
_cell.length_a   1.000
_cell.length_b   1.000
_cell.length_c   1.000
_cell.angle_alpha   90.00
_cell.angle_beta   90.00
_cell.angle_gamma   90.00
#
_symmetry.space_group_name_H-M   'P 1'
#
loop_
_entity.id
_entity.type
_entity.pdbx_description
1 polymer ?
#
loop_
_entity_poly.entity_id
_entity_poly.type
_entity_poly.pdbx_seq_one_letter_code
_entity_poly.pdbx_strand_id
1 'polypeptide(L)'
;MSTDYYDTLGCNPHSTLSQIHAEYRQLALQHHPDKNPVQVDAWDQIREAYETLGNEQRRAQYDRWRASRLPVPFAEWLKSPHAHAVHWSFDYQKRAIEMPRSVVDTYEKFRNYEI
;
A
#
# COMPACT_ATOMS: atom_id res chain seq x y z
N MET A 1 9.28 -3.13 11.51
CA MET A 1 7.93 -3.66 11.69
C MET A 1 7.03 -2.89 10.75
N SER A 2 6.32 -3.57 9.85
CA SER A 2 5.38 -2.92 8.92
C SER A 2 4.18 -2.48 9.73
N THR A 3 4.15 -1.22 10.16
CA THR A 3 3.06 -0.67 10.97
C THR A 3 1.82 -0.50 10.09
N ASP A 4 0.77 -1.28 10.35
CA ASP A 4 -0.51 -1.11 9.67
C ASP A 4 -1.08 0.28 10.02
N TYR A 5 -1.72 0.95 9.05
CA TYR A 5 -2.30 2.29 9.29
C TYR A 5 -3.43 2.28 10.33
N TYR A 6 -4.12 1.15 10.45
CA TYR A 6 -5.12 0.93 11.49
C TYR A 6 -4.50 0.98 12.89
N ASP A 7 -3.35 0.33 13.06
CA ASP A 7 -2.60 0.33 14.32
C ASP A 7 -2.03 1.72 14.62
N THR A 8 -1.56 2.45 13.60
CA THR A 8 -1.06 3.82 13.77
C THR A 8 -2.13 4.78 14.31
N LEU A 9 -3.37 4.64 13.84
CA LEU A 9 -4.49 5.46 14.33
C LEU A 9 -5.14 4.89 15.60
N GLY A 10 -4.92 3.61 15.91
CA GLY A 10 -5.60 2.92 16.99
C GLY A 10 -7.05 2.52 16.65
N CYS A 11 -7.40 2.47 15.36
CA CYS A 11 -8.74 2.10 14.89
C CYS A 11 -8.82 0.64 14.46
N ASN A 12 -10.04 0.10 14.47
CA ASN A 12 -10.33 -1.20 13.91
C ASN A 12 -10.53 -1.11 12.37
N PRO A 13 -10.20 -2.16 11.59
CA PRO A 13 -10.62 -2.29 10.19
C PRO A 13 -12.13 -2.16 9.93
N HIS A 14 -12.97 -2.29 10.96
CA HIS A 14 -14.41 -2.08 10.91
C HIS A 14 -14.85 -0.69 11.40
N SER A 15 -13.92 0.17 11.83
CA SER A 15 -14.25 1.53 12.27
C SER A 15 -14.85 2.35 11.14
N THR A 16 -15.85 3.15 11.50
CA THR A 16 -16.50 4.11 10.60
C THR A 16 -15.58 5.31 10.33
N LEU A 17 -15.83 6.04 9.24
CA LEU A 17 -15.07 7.27 8.93
C LEU A 17 -15.15 8.29 10.08
N SER A 18 -16.31 8.41 10.73
CA SER A 18 -16.47 9.33 11.87
C SER A 18 -15.54 8.99 13.04
N GLN A 19 -15.36 7.70 13.35
CA GLN A 19 -14.44 7.22 14.39
C GLN A 19 -12.99 7.49 14.01
N ILE A 20 -12.60 7.17 12.78
CA ILE A 20 -11.24 7.43 12.26
C ILE A 20 -10.91 8.93 12.35
N HIS A 21 -11.86 9.80 11.98
CA HIS A 21 -11.70 11.25 12.10
C HIS A 21 -11.60 11.71 13.56
N ALA A 22 -12.34 11.09 14.48
CA ALA A 22 -12.27 11.41 15.90
C ALA A 22 -10.91 11.03 16.50
N GLU A 23 -10.42 9.83 16.21
CA GLU A 23 -9.12 9.34 16.68
C GLU A 23 -7.97 10.16 16.11
N TYR A 24 -7.99 10.47 14.81
CA TYR A 24 -7.01 11.35 14.18
C TYR A 24 -6.92 12.71 14.88
N ARG A 25 -8.06 13.32 15.24
CA ARG A 25 -8.06 14.60 15.97
C ARG A 25 -7.39 14.47 17.34
N GLN A 26 -7.61 13.38 18.07
CA GLN A 26 -6.97 13.16 19.37
C GLN A 26 -5.46 12.99 19.23
N LEU A 27 -5.02 12.20 18.24
CA LEU A 27 -3.60 11.99 17.97
C LEU A 27 -2.91 13.27 17.49
N ALA A 28 -3.59 14.06 16.66
CA ALA A 28 -3.07 15.32 16.17
C ALA A 28 -2.82 16.34 17.27
N LEU A 29 -3.68 16.39 18.29
CA LEU A 29 -3.45 17.28 19.44
C LEU A 29 -2.24 16.84 20.29
N GLN A 30 -1.96 15.54 20.34
CA GLN A 30 -0.86 14.96 21.12
C GLN A 30 0.49 15.07 20.39
N HIS A 31 0.50 14.80 19.09
CA HIS A 31 1.72 14.70 18.28
C HIS A 31 1.96 15.92 17.36
N HIS A 32 1.23 17.02 17.53
CA HIS A 32 1.40 18.21 16.68
C HIS A 32 2.87 18.71 16.71
N PRO A 33 3.50 18.94 15.55
CA PRO A 33 4.92 19.30 15.47
C PRO A 33 5.24 20.64 16.15
N ASP A 34 4.26 21.54 16.24
CA ASP A 34 4.38 22.82 16.96
C ASP A 34 4.66 22.65 18.47
N LYS A 35 4.11 21.58 19.07
CA LYS A 35 4.26 21.32 20.51
C LYS A 35 5.34 20.28 20.81
N ASN A 36 5.61 19.38 19.87
CA ASN A 36 6.53 18.26 20.03
C ASN A 36 7.43 18.08 18.80
N PRO A 37 8.44 18.96 18.60
CA PRO A 37 9.32 18.93 17.42
C PRO A 37 10.27 17.72 17.37
N VAL A 38 10.30 16.87 18.40
CA VAL A 38 11.11 15.64 18.46
C VAL A 38 10.39 14.45 17.82
N GLN A 39 9.07 14.54 17.62
CA GLN A 39 8.22 13.44 17.13
C GLN A 39 7.67 13.67 15.72
N VAL A 40 8.42 14.38 14.87
CA VAL A 40 8.00 14.69 13.48
C VAL A 40 7.71 13.40 12.70
N ASP A 41 8.54 12.37 12.87
CA ASP A 41 8.35 11.09 12.17
C ASP A 41 7.02 10.41 12.54
N ALA A 42 6.59 10.51 13.80
CA ALA A 42 5.30 9.95 14.25
C ALA A 42 4.12 10.77 13.72
N TRP A 43 4.26 12.08 13.63
CA TRP A 43 3.25 12.97 13.06
C TRP A 43 3.00 12.65 11.58
N ASP A 44 4.06 12.46 10.81
CA ASP A 44 3.96 12.13 9.39
C ASP A 44 3.26 10.77 9.18
N GLN A 45 3.55 9.77 10.01
CA GLN A 45 2.87 8.47 9.97
C GLN A 45 1.37 8.57 10.29
N ILE A 46 1.00 9.34 11.32
CA ILE A 46 -0.42 9.58 11.69
C ILE A 46 -1.15 10.27 10.54
N ARG A 47 -0.52 11.27 9.93
CA ARG A 47 -1.08 11.99 8.78
C ARG A 47 -1.27 11.07 7.58
N GLU A 48 -0.27 10.29 7.22
CA GLU A 48 -0.32 9.36 6.08
C GLU A 48 -1.44 8.29 6.28
N ALA A 49 -1.55 7.76 7.49
CA ALA A 49 -2.60 6.81 7.86
C ALA A 49 -4.00 7.44 7.70
N TYR A 50 -4.19 8.67 8.18
CA TYR A 50 -5.47 9.38 8.04
C TYR A 50 -5.78 9.74 6.59
N GLU A 51 -4.81 10.21 5.80
CA GLU A 51 -5.00 10.51 4.38
C GLU A 51 -5.45 9.27 3.59
N THR A 52 -5.04 8.08 4.04
CA THR A 52 -5.42 6.80 3.42
C THR A 52 -6.76 6.28 3.94
N LEU A 53 -6.96 6.24 5.25
CA LEU A 53 -8.14 5.62 5.88
C LEU A 53 -9.36 6.55 5.96
N GLY A 54 -9.14 7.87 5.96
CA GLY A 54 -10.20 8.89 6.01
C GLY A 54 -10.96 9.08 4.70
N ASN A 55 -10.48 8.50 3.59
CA ASN A 55 -11.19 8.50 2.32
C ASN A 55 -11.58 7.07 1.94
N GLU A 56 -12.86 6.83 1.69
CA GLU A 56 -13.39 5.50 1.37
C GLU A 56 -12.73 4.86 0.14
N GLN A 57 -12.44 5.65 -0.90
CA GLN A 57 -11.75 5.14 -2.10
C GLN A 57 -10.28 4.79 -1.82
N ARG A 58 -9.58 5.59 -1.01
CA ARG A 58 -8.17 5.29 -0.63
C ARG A 58 -8.09 4.13 0.36
N ARG A 59 -9.05 4.01 1.26
CA ARG A 59 -9.19 2.85 2.17
C ARG A 59 -9.41 1.57 1.39
N ALA A 60 -10.33 1.56 0.42
CA ALA A 60 -10.56 0.38 -0.41
C ALA A 60 -9.31 -0.02 -1.22
N GLN A 61 -8.51 0.96 -1.66
CA GLN A 61 -7.22 0.72 -2.32
C GLN A 61 -6.20 0.12 -1.35
N TYR A 62 -6.10 0.66 -0.14
CA TYR A 62 -5.24 0.15 0.91
C TYR A 62 -5.59 -1.27 1.31
N ASP A 63 -6.89 -1.58 1.46
CA ASP A 63 -7.36 -2.93 1.79
C ASP A 63 -7.00 -3.93 0.68
N ARG A 64 -7.10 -3.54 -0.60
CA ARG A 64 -6.65 -4.37 -1.73
C ARG A 64 -5.14 -4.60 -1.68
N TRP A 65 -4.35 -3.55 -1.46
CA TRP A 65 -2.90 -3.66 -1.33
C TRP A 65 -2.52 -4.57 -0.15
N ARG A 66 -3.17 -4.40 1.00
CA ARG A 66 -2.94 -5.22 2.21
C ARG A 66 -3.31 -6.69 1.99
N ALA A 67 -4.40 -6.97 1.29
CA ALA A 67 -4.79 -8.32 0.89
C ALA A 67 -3.81 -8.95 -0.12
N SER A 68 -3.20 -8.15 -0.99
CA SER A 68 -2.28 -8.64 -2.04
C SER A 68 -0.94 -9.14 -1.52
N ARG A 69 -0.56 -8.77 -0.27
CA ARG A 69 0.71 -9.15 0.38
C ARG A 69 1.96 -8.91 -0.49
N LEU A 70 1.90 -7.88 -1.32
CA LEU A 70 3.02 -7.51 -2.17
C LEU A 70 4.17 -6.96 -1.31
N PRO A 71 5.44 -7.17 -1.73
CA PRO A 71 6.60 -6.63 -1.02
C PRO A 71 6.82 -5.12 -1.27
N VAL A 72 5.91 -4.45 -2.00
CA VAL A 72 6.01 -3.02 -2.32
C VAL A 72 5.26 -2.18 -1.28
N PRO A 73 5.81 -1.06 -0.79
CA PRO A 73 5.10 -0.14 0.10
C PRO A 73 3.84 0.43 -0.54
N PHE A 74 2.80 0.71 0.28
CA PHE A 74 1.54 1.25 -0.22
C PHE A 74 1.70 2.60 -0.95
N ALA A 75 2.55 3.49 -0.43
CA ALA A 75 2.84 4.78 -1.03
C ALA A 75 3.46 4.66 -2.44
N GLU A 76 4.23 3.60 -2.70
CA GLU A 76 4.81 3.31 -4.01
C GLU A 76 3.79 2.64 -4.94
N TRP A 77 2.97 1.73 -4.39
CA TRP A 77 1.85 1.11 -5.10
C TRP A 77 0.85 2.14 -5.65
N LEU A 78 0.58 3.22 -4.90
CA LEU A 78 -0.33 4.30 -5.31
C LEU A 78 0.21 5.15 -6.49
N LYS A 79 1.54 5.29 -6.60
CA LYS A 79 2.20 6.09 -7.65
C LYS A 79 2.31 5.34 -8.97
N SER A 80 2.12 4.01 -8.97
CA SER A 80 2.25 3.20 -10.19
C SER A 80 0.98 3.29 -11.04
N PRO A 81 1.08 3.51 -12.36
CA PRO A 81 -0.06 3.45 -13.29
C PRO A 81 -0.76 2.08 -13.36
N HIS A 82 -0.25 1.08 -12.64
CA HIS A 82 -0.61 -0.33 -12.75
C HIS A 82 -1.27 -0.90 -11.48
N ALA A 83 -2.02 -0.09 -10.72
CA ALA A 83 -2.78 -0.53 -9.54
C ALA A 83 -3.73 -1.73 -9.79
N HIS A 84 -3.95 -2.13 -11.06
CA HIS A 84 -4.68 -3.33 -11.48
C HIS A 84 -3.82 -4.38 -12.23
N ALA A 85 -2.57 -4.06 -12.58
CA ALA A 85 -1.70 -4.87 -13.45
C ALA A 85 -0.62 -5.67 -12.70
N VAL A 86 -0.39 -5.38 -11.41
CA VAL A 86 0.59 -6.16 -10.62
C VAL A 86 0.20 -7.62 -10.38
N HIS A 87 -1.07 -8.00 -10.54
CA HIS A 87 -1.46 -9.41 -10.44
C HIS A 87 -0.80 -10.29 -11.52
N TRP A 88 -0.51 -9.76 -12.72
CA TRP A 88 0.25 -10.51 -13.75
C TRP A 88 1.78 -10.32 -13.62
N SER A 89 2.25 -9.20 -13.05
CA SER A 89 3.69 -8.93 -12.91
C SER A 89 4.38 -9.81 -11.85
N PHE A 90 3.66 -10.28 -10.83
CA PHE A 90 4.20 -11.18 -9.80
C PHE A 90 4.00 -12.67 -10.12
N ASP A 91 3.33 -13.00 -11.22
CA ASP A 91 3.10 -14.38 -11.67
C ASP A 91 4.21 -14.89 -12.60
N TYR A 92 5.14 -14.04 -13.05
CA TYR A 92 6.24 -14.49 -13.92
C TYR A 92 7.27 -15.33 -13.15
N GLN A 93 7.55 -14.96 -11.90
CA GLN A 93 8.67 -15.54 -11.16
C GLN A 93 8.34 -16.90 -10.53
N LYS A 94 7.05 -17.26 -10.41
CA LYS A 94 6.60 -18.58 -9.93
C LYS A 94 6.09 -19.51 -11.04
N ARG A 95 5.59 -19.01 -12.18
CA ARG A 95 5.23 -19.87 -13.32
C ARG A 95 6.39 -20.25 -14.23
N ALA A 96 7.53 -19.56 -14.17
CA ALA A 96 8.71 -19.93 -14.97
C ALA A 96 9.24 -21.35 -14.68
N ILE A 97 8.90 -21.94 -13.53
CA ILE A 97 9.33 -23.29 -13.13
C ILE A 97 8.43 -24.39 -13.73
N GLU A 98 7.20 -24.07 -14.15
CA GLU A 98 6.20 -25.04 -14.63
C GLU A 98 5.79 -24.85 -16.10
N MET A 99 6.35 -23.87 -16.82
CA MET A 99 5.99 -23.67 -18.23
C MET A 99 6.62 -24.75 -19.13
N PRO A 100 5.85 -25.38 -20.03
CA PRO A 100 6.42 -26.27 -21.04
C PRO A 100 7.40 -25.48 -21.90
N ARG A 101 8.55 -26.10 -22.21
CA ARG A 101 9.69 -25.46 -22.89
C ARG A 101 9.31 -24.68 -24.15
N SER A 102 8.29 -25.14 -24.88
CA SER A 102 7.76 -24.48 -26.08
C SER A 102 7.21 -23.07 -25.85
N VAL A 103 6.74 -22.74 -24.64
CA VAL A 103 6.19 -21.42 -24.29
C VAL A 103 7.29 -20.44 -23.88
N VAL A 104 8.35 -20.95 -23.24
CA VAL A 104 9.55 -20.16 -22.89
C VAL A 104 10.25 -19.68 -24.17
N ASP A 105 10.40 -20.57 -25.15
CA ASP A 105 11.06 -20.27 -26.43
C ASP A 105 10.33 -19.15 -27.21
N THR A 106 9.00 -19.10 -27.14
CA THR A 106 8.23 -18.01 -27.77
C THR A 106 8.46 -16.67 -27.07
N TYR A 107 8.52 -16.64 -25.75
CA TYR A 107 8.70 -15.40 -24.98
C TYR A 107 10.10 -14.80 -25.16
N GLU A 108 11.14 -15.64 -25.23
CA GLU A 108 12.49 -15.20 -25.54
C GLU A 108 12.62 -14.67 -26.98
N LYS A 109 11.86 -15.25 -27.91
CA LYS A 109 11.81 -14.78 -29.29
C LYS A 109 11.16 -13.39 -29.42
N PHE A 110 10.12 -13.07 -28.65
CA PHE A 110 9.52 -11.73 -28.67
C PHE A 110 10.38 -10.66 -27.96
N ARG A 111 11.15 -11.05 -26.95
CA ARG A 111 12.03 -10.12 -26.21
C ARG A 111 13.19 -9.56 -27.04
N ASN A 112 13.64 -10.29 -28.05
CA ASN A 112 14.78 -9.91 -28.90
C ASN A 112 14.38 -9.27 -30.23
N TYR A 113 13.11 -8.87 -30.40
CA TYR A 113 12.62 -8.12 -31.57
C TYR A 113 12.04 -6.74 -31.19
N GLU A 114 12.68 -6.04 -30.25
CA GLU A 114 12.62 -4.59 -30.19
C GLU A 114 13.91 -4.00 -30.79
N ILE A 115 13.89 -3.82 -32.13
CA ILE A 115 14.63 -2.77 -32.85
C ILE A 115 13.59 -2.02 -33.67
#